data_AF-A0A314ZPG7-F1
#
_entry.id   AF-A0A314ZPG7-F1
#
_cell.length_a   1.000
_cell.length_b   1.000
_cell.length_c   1.000
_cell.angle_alpha   90.00
_cell.angle_beta   90.00
_cell.angle_gamma   90.00
#
_symmetry.space_group_name_H-M   'P 1'
#
loop_
_entity.id
_entity.type
_entity.pdbx_description
1 polymer ?
#
loop_
_entity_poly.entity_id
_entity_poly.type
_entity_poly.pdbx_seq_one_letter_code
_entity_poly.pdbx_strand_id
1 'polypeptide(L)'
;MMQGLHHQQQQLAALLSVALPKDDSASASAPSSNSDDDDSARLAAINSLHGAVLYLPNSLLVTHSATFLAQGFSQLLSDKSYAVRQGAAVAYGALCAVVSFDPYNVKWKTNLLCWKLG
;
A
#
# COMPACT_ATOMS: atom_id res chain seq x y z
N MET A 1 -22.76 16.09 6.97
CA MET A 1 -22.56 14.70 6.55
C MET A 1 -21.14 14.52 6.00
N MET A 2 -20.14 14.40 6.86
CA MET A 2 -18.71 14.29 6.47
C MET A 2 -17.96 13.22 7.29
N GLN A 3 -18.66 12.19 7.79
CA GLN A 3 -18.03 11.06 8.52
C GLN A 3 -17.62 9.88 7.62
N GLY A 4 -17.99 9.90 6.33
CA GLY A 4 -17.67 8.80 5.39
C GLY A 4 -16.19 8.75 4.97
N LEU A 5 -15.53 9.91 4.84
CA LEU A 5 -14.15 9.98 4.35
C LEU A 5 -13.14 9.34 5.31
N HIS A 6 -13.31 9.61 6.60
CA HIS A 6 -12.42 9.11 7.65
C HIS A 6 -12.48 7.60 7.81
N HIS A 7 -13.68 7.02 7.72
CA HIS A 7 -13.86 5.56 7.77
C HIS A 7 -13.12 4.87 6.62
N GLN A 8 -13.18 5.47 5.42
CA GLN A 8 -12.50 4.89 4.27
C GLN A 8 -10.98 4.93 4.44
N GLN A 9 -10.41 6.04 4.93
CA GLN A 9 -8.98 6.11 5.22
C GLN A 9 -8.55 5.10 6.30
N GLN A 10 -9.35 4.91 7.34
CA GLN A 10 -9.05 3.91 8.39
C GLN A 10 -9.04 2.48 7.87
N GLN A 11 -9.95 2.13 6.96
CA GLN A 11 -9.94 0.79 6.33
C GLN A 11 -8.69 0.57 5.47
N LEU A 12 -8.28 1.57 4.68
CA LEU A 12 -7.03 1.52 3.92
C LEU A 12 -5.81 1.40 4.84
N ALA A 13 -5.81 2.15 5.94
CA ALA A 13 -4.75 2.08 6.94
C ALA A 13 -4.67 0.70 7.60
N ALA A 14 -5.82 0.10 7.93
CA ALA A 14 -5.88 -1.26 8.46
C ALA A 14 -5.32 -2.29 7.47
N LEU A 15 -5.70 -2.21 6.18
CA LEU A 15 -5.18 -3.10 5.14
C LEU A 15 -3.67 -2.93 4.95
N LEU A 16 -3.16 -1.69 4.95
CA LEU A 16 -1.73 -1.45 4.82
C LEU A 16 -0.96 -1.99 6.03
N SER A 17 -1.53 -1.84 7.24
CA SER A 17 -0.95 -2.36 8.47
C SER A 17 -0.88 -3.89 8.50
N VAL A 18 -1.82 -4.57 7.82
CA VAL A 18 -1.78 -6.04 7.59
C VAL A 18 -0.75 -6.40 6.52
N ALA A 19 -0.64 -5.61 5.44
CA ALA A 19 0.33 -5.86 4.39
C ALA A 19 1.78 -5.67 4.88
N LEU A 20 2.02 -4.70 5.75
CA LEU A 20 3.34 -4.44 6.31
C LEU A 20 3.70 -5.47 7.38
N PRO A 21 4.92 -6.03 7.36
CA PRO A 21 5.38 -6.86 8.47
C PRO A 21 5.38 -6.03 9.74
N LYS A 22 4.75 -6.52 10.81
CA LYS A 22 4.95 -5.97 12.16
C LYS A 22 6.42 -6.18 12.51
N ASP A 23 7.13 -5.10 12.79
CA ASP A 23 8.52 -5.15 13.24
C ASP A 23 8.57 -5.83 14.62
N ASP A 24 8.61 -7.17 14.62
CA ASP A 24 8.75 -7.99 15.82
C ASP A 24 10.19 -8.50 15.87
N SER A 25 11.11 -7.55 16.04
CA SER A 25 12.41 -7.85 16.63
C SER A 25 12.25 -7.94 18.15
N ALA A 26 11.70 -9.05 18.67
CA ALA A 26 12.14 -9.73 19.90
C ALA A 26 11.06 -10.70 20.44
N SER A 27 11.25 -12.01 20.24
CA SER A 27 11.79 -12.89 21.29
C SER A 27 11.55 -14.36 20.92
N ALA A 28 12.56 -15.18 21.15
CA ALA A 28 12.48 -16.62 21.05
C ALA A 28 11.40 -17.18 22.00
N SER A 29 10.40 -17.90 21.46
CA SER A 29 9.83 -19.15 22.02
C SER A 29 8.57 -19.60 21.24
N ALA A 30 8.79 -20.55 20.30
CA ALA A 30 7.87 -21.59 19.78
C ALA A 30 6.58 -21.21 19.00
N PRO A 31 6.03 -22.15 18.20
CA PRO A 31 6.67 -22.99 17.19
C PRO A 31 6.59 -22.34 15.79
N SER A 32 7.40 -22.82 14.87
CA SER A 32 7.29 -22.55 13.43
C SER A 32 5.87 -22.83 12.94
N SER A 33 5.10 -21.79 12.59
CA SER A 33 3.94 -21.95 11.73
C SER A 33 3.80 -20.74 10.80
N ASN A 34 4.27 -20.98 9.58
CA ASN A 34 3.80 -20.42 8.32
C ASN A 34 4.11 -18.94 8.05
N SER A 35 5.38 -18.64 7.75
CA SER A 35 5.73 -17.45 6.95
C SER A 35 4.85 -17.32 5.69
N ASP A 36 4.39 -18.45 5.13
CA ASP A 36 3.48 -18.52 3.99
C ASP A 36 2.04 -18.05 4.29
N ASP A 37 1.53 -18.20 5.53
CA ASP A 37 0.20 -17.72 5.91
C ASP A 37 0.21 -16.20 6.09
N ASP A 38 1.26 -15.67 6.74
CA ASP A 38 1.48 -14.23 6.82
C ASP A 38 1.63 -13.62 5.42
N ASP A 39 2.45 -14.21 4.54
CA ASP A 39 2.58 -13.76 3.16
C ASP A 39 1.27 -13.84 2.38
N SER A 40 0.45 -14.87 2.61
CA SER A 40 -0.89 -15.00 1.99
C SER A 40 -1.85 -13.92 2.47
N ALA A 41 -1.88 -13.63 3.78
CA ALA A 41 -2.69 -12.56 4.35
C ALA A 41 -2.25 -11.18 3.82
N ARG A 42 -0.94 -10.96 3.72
CA ARG A 42 -0.34 -9.74 3.15
C ARG A 42 -0.66 -9.59 1.67
N LEU A 43 -0.56 -10.66 0.90
CA LEU A 43 -0.96 -10.68 -0.51
C LEU A 43 -2.44 -10.41 -0.70
N ALA A 44 -3.30 -10.96 0.15
CA ALA A 44 -4.73 -10.67 0.13
C ALA A 44 -5.01 -9.18 0.45
N ALA A 45 -4.28 -8.61 1.42
CA ALA A 45 -4.36 -7.19 1.73
C ALA A 45 -3.88 -6.31 0.56
N ILE A 46 -2.78 -6.67 -0.10
CA ILE A 46 -2.26 -5.97 -1.29
C ILE A 46 -3.25 -6.06 -2.46
N ASN A 47 -3.86 -7.21 -2.71
CA ASN A 47 -4.88 -7.36 -3.75
C ASN A 47 -6.13 -6.52 -3.43
N SER A 48 -6.53 -6.46 -2.16
CA SER A 48 -7.62 -5.60 -1.71
C SER A 48 -7.30 -4.11 -1.91
N LEU A 49 -6.07 -3.69 -1.58
CA LEU A 49 -5.57 -2.34 -1.85
C LEU A 49 -5.55 -2.03 -3.34
N HIS A 50 -5.09 -2.97 -4.18
CA HIS A 50 -5.07 -2.82 -5.62
C HIS A 50 -6.47 -2.64 -6.20
N GLY A 51 -7.43 -3.47 -5.79
CA GLY A 51 -8.84 -3.30 -6.16
C GLY A 51 -9.41 -1.96 -5.67
N ALA A 52 -9.08 -1.56 -4.44
CA ALA A 52 -9.49 -0.27 -3.89
C ALA A 52 -8.93 0.92 -4.67
N VAL A 53 -7.71 0.82 -5.20
CA VAL A 53 -7.09 1.85 -6.06
C VAL A 53 -7.76 1.93 -7.43
N LEU A 54 -8.04 0.78 -8.07
CA LEU A 54 -8.68 0.71 -9.39
C LEU A 54 -10.12 1.21 -9.37
N TYR A 55 -10.86 0.90 -8.31
CA TYR A 55 -12.27 1.25 -8.19
C TYR A 55 -12.51 2.57 -7.47
N LEU A 56 -11.48 3.32 -7.07
CA LEU A 56 -11.67 4.51 -6.24
C LEU A 56 -12.41 5.61 -7.04
N PRO A 57 -13.71 5.87 -6.80
CA PRO A 57 -14.48 6.82 -7.59
C PRO A 57 -14.19 8.27 -7.19
N ASN A 58 -13.31 8.48 -6.20
CA ASN A 58 -13.08 9.76 -5.52
C ASN A 58 -11.60 10.16 -5.61
N SER A 59 -11.26 11.02 -6.58
CA SER A 59 -9.92 11.61 -6.77
C SER A 59 -9.39 12.32 -5.49
N LEU A 60 -10.30 12.89 -4.67
CA LEU A 60 -9.94 13.55 -3.41
C LEU A 60 -9.37 12.59 -2.34
N LEU A 61 -9.91 11.38 -2.26
CA LEU A 61 -9.44 10.34 -1.32
C LEU A 61 -8.12 9.73 -1.78
N VAL A 62 -7.97 9.53 -3.10
CA VAL A 62 -6.70 9.13 -3.72
C VAL A 62 -5.61 10.08 -3.28
N THR A 63 -5.85 11.39 -3.40
CA THR A 63 -4.83 12.40 -3.08
C THR A 63 -4.40 12.34 -1.62
N HIS A 64 -5.33 12.24 -0.67
CA HIS A 64 -4.96 12.23 0.75
C HIS A 64 -4.33 10.91 1.21
N SER A 65 -4.75 9.78 0.63
CA SER A 65 -4.24 8.46 1.03
C SER A 65 -3.01 8.03 0.23
N ALA A 66 -2.74 8.66 -0.92
CA ALA A 66 -1.62 8.31 -1.79
C ALA A 66 -0.26 8.42 -1.09
N THR A 67 -0.02 9.45 -0.26
CA THR A 67 1.27 9.56 0.48
C THR A 67 1.47 8.38 1.39
N PHE A 68 0.43 8.02 2.14
CA PHE A 68 0.47 6.94 3.12
C PHE A 68 0.64 5.57 2.44
N LEU A 69 -0.09 5.35 1.34
CA LEU A 69 0.05 4.14 0.52
C LEU A 69 1.43 4.05 -0.12
N ALA A 70 1.93 5.14 -0.71
CA ALA A 70 3.26 5.16 -1.32
C ALA A 70 4.35 4.79 -0.31
N GLN A 71 4.30 5.36 0.90
CA GLN A 71 5.21 5.01 1.98
C GLN A 71 5.16 3.52 2.33
N GLY A 72 3.96 2.95 2.51
CA GLY A 72 3.85 1.52 2.79
C GLY A 72 4.27 0.63 1.63
N PHE A 73 3.99 1.03 0.38
CA PHE A 73 4.49 0.30 -0.79
C PHE A 73 6.02 0.31 -0.87
N SER A 74 6.71 1.37 -0.43
CA SER A 74 8.20 1.37 -0.34
C SER A 74 8.68 0.22 0.52
N GLN A 75 8.05 0.09 1.68
CA GLN A 75 8.42 -0.88 2.68
C GLN A 75 8.14 -2.30 2.17
N LEU A 76 7.01 -2.50 1.48
CA LEU A 76 6.67 -3.76 0.82
C LEU A 76 7.62 -4.11 -0.35
N LEU A 77 8.10 -3.13 -1.10
CA LEU A 77 9.09 -3.36 -2.16
C LEU A 77 10.44 -3.82 -1.61
N SER A 78 10.75 -3.44 -0.37
CA SER A 78 11.94 -3.90 0.36
C SER A 78 11.72 -5.20 1.15
N ASP A 79 10.53 -5.79 1.08
CA ASP A 79 10.15 -6.97 1.87
C ASP A 79 10.98 -8.21 1.56
N LYS A 80 11.09 -9.22 2.43
CA LYS A 80 11.86 -10.43 2.13
C LYS A 80 11.18 -11.33 1.08
N SER A 81 9.84 -11.29 0.99
CA SER A 81 9.04 -12.19 0.15
C SER A 81 8.88 -11.69 -1.28
N TYR A 82 9.28 -12.50 -2.27
CA TYR A 82 9.20 -12.12 -3.69
C TYR A 82 7.75 -11.91 -4.15
N ALA A 83 6.83 -12.76 -3.70
CA ALA A 83 5.42 -12.66 -4.08
C ALA A 83 4.82 -11.33 -3.60
N VAL A 84 5.15 -10.92 -2.37
CA VAL A 84 4.69 -9.66 -1.79
C VAL A 84 5.30 -8.46 -2.51
N ARG A 85 6.60 -8.49 -2.84
CA ARG A 85 7.23 -7.45 -3.68
C ARG A 85 6.51 -7.31 -5.02
N GLN A 86 6.23 -8.43 -5.67
CA GLN A 86 5.59 -8.45 -6.99
C GLN A 86 4.15 -7.91 -6.91
N GLY A 87 3.36 -8.31 -5.91
CA GLY A 87 2.03 -7.77 -5.67
C GLY A 87 2.06 -6.26 -5.38
N ALA A 88 2.99 -5.82 -4.53
CA ALA A 88 3.16 -4.42 -4.17
C ALA A 88 3.55 -3.56 -5.38
N ALA A 89 4.44 -4.06 -6.25
CA ALA A 89 4.83 -3.37 -7.48
C ALA A 89 3.63 -3.16 -8.43
N VAL A 90 2.77 -4.16 -8.56
CA VAL A 90 1.53 -4.06 -9.37
C VAL A 90 0.58 -3.02 -8.79
N ALA A 91 0.32 -3.10 -7.49
CA ALA A 91 -0.56 -2.15 -6.80
C ALA A 91 -0.03 -0.71 -6.86
N TYR A 92 1.28 -0.53 -6.71
CA TYR A 92 1.95 0.77 -6.85
C TYR A 92 1.87 1.31 -8.30
N GLY A 93 2.00 0.44 -9.29
CA GLY A 93 1.81 0.80 -10.70
C GLY A 93 0.39 1.32 -10.99
N ALA A 94 -0.63 0.68 -10.42
CA ALA A 94 -2.01 1.15 -10.53
C ALA A 94 -2.20 2.52 -9.85
N LEU A 95 -1.61 2.72 -8.66
CA LEU A 95 -1.65 4.02 -7.98
C LEU A 95 -1.00 5.11 -8.83
N CYS A 96 0.15 4.81 -9.44
CA CYS A 96 0.84 5.71 -10.36
C CYS A 96 -0.01 6.06 -11.59
N ALA A 97 -0.73 5.09 -12.16
CA ALA A 97 -1.61 5.32 -13.31
C ALA A 97 -2.78 6.26 -12.95
N VAL A 98 -3.42 6.05 -11.80
CA VAL A 98 -4.51 6.90 -11.32
C VAL A 98 -4.02 8.32 -11.03
N VAL A 99 -2.87 8.47 -10.36
CA VAL A 99 -2.30 9.79 -10.05
C VAL A 99 -1.84 10.53 -11.30
N SER A 100 -1.29 9.82 -12.30
CA SER A 100 -0.84 10.43 -13.56
C SER A 100 -1.99 10.94 -14.42
N PHE A 101 -3.20 10.43 -14.20
CA PHE A 101 -4.39 10.85 -14.93
C PHE A 101 -5.05 12.10 -14.35
N ASP A 102 -4.62 12.56 -13.16
CA ASP A 102 -5.15 13.78 -12.54
C ASP A 102 -4.34 15.02 -12.99
N PRO A 103 -4.89 15.88 -13.87
CA PRO A 103 -4.14 17.00 -14.46
C PRO A 103 -3.82 18.12 -13.45
N TYR A 104 -4.34 18.06 -12.22
CA TYR A 104 -4.16 19.11 -11.21
C TYR A 104 -3.03 18.87 -10.21
N ASN A 105 -2.37 17.71 -10.24
CA ASN A 105 -1.44 17.35 -9.17
C ASN A 105 0.03 17.27 -9.60
N VAL A 106 0.56 18.41 -10.06
CA VAL A 106 1.98 18.61 -10.39
C VAL A 106 2.95 18.33 -9.24
N LYS A 107 2.46 18.23 -8.00
CA LYS A 107 3.26 18.05 -6.77
C LYS A 107 3.69 16.60 -6.53
N TRP A 108 2.97 15.61 -7.09
CA TRP A 108 3.39 14.20 -7.04
C TRP A 108 4.49 13.88 -8.05
N LYS A 109 4.47 14.52 -9.23
CA LYS A 109 5.41 14.21 -10.32
C LYS A 109 6.86 14.36 -9.84
N THR A 110 7.16 15.37 -9.03
CA THR A 110 8.49 15.58 -8.41
C THR A 110 8.86 14.56 -7.33
N ASN A 111 7.91 14.15 -6.46
CA ASN A 111 8.19 13.14 -5.43
C ASN A 111 8.35 11.74 -6.04
N LEU A 112 7.59 11.42 -7.08
CA LEU A 112 7.67 10.15 -7.80
C LEU A 112 8.98 10.03 -8.61
N LEU A 113 9.47 11.15 -9.16
CA LEU A 113 10.79 11.24 -9.79
C LEU A 113 11.91 10.96 -8.77
N CYS A 114 11.84 11.50 -7.55
CA CYS A 114 12.81 11.18 -6.49
C CYS A 114 12.81 9.70 -6.09
N TRP A 115 11.65 9.03 -6.15
CA TRP A 115 11.55 7.61 -5.79
C TRP A 115 11.98 6.65 -6.91
N LYS A 116 12.03 7.12 -8.17
CA LYS A 116 12.54 6.35 -9.31
C LYS A 116 14.07 6.39 -9.42
N LEU A 117 14.73 7.29 -8.68
CA LEU A 117 16.15 7.65 -8.81
C LEU A 117 17.01 7.32 -7.58
N GLY A 118 16.42 6.80 -6.50
CA GLY A 118 17.15 6.26 -5.34
C GLY A 118 17.14 4.75 -5.33
#